data_AF-V4ANN5-F1
#
_entry.id   AF-V4ANN5-F1
#
_cell.length_a   1.000
_cell.length_b   1.000
_cell.length_c   1.000
_cell.angle_alpha   90.00
_cell.angle_beta   90.00
_cell.angle_gamma   90.00
#
_symmetry.space_group_name_H-M   'P 1'
#
loop_
_entity.id
_entity.type
_entity.pdbx_description
1 polymer ?
#
loop_
_entity_poly.entity_id
_entity_poly.type
_entity_poly.pdbx_seq_one_letter_code
_entity_poly.pdbx_strand_id
1 'polypeptide(L)'
;MEKIELKQIDGKPVLEPGNIIVSARVKILIQEEPATEPPQPSENPDNSSTPTPPTTPRWRYGHYGWGYGRCGYPPWYDPNCKDPQYRYGNLPEKNLTVPANGLVTYDLLVNETDSVEVYLNVHYVEDTGVYTSRTLTTFRSPSNTFLSVSLKTNKPASGQKVKLELKATRKFSRVYYTILSRGVLITENHQDFSTPSKSQILSFSVTSDMAPKLKIIVFIRVEDKEIVADAISFNVEGFYNNKVSLMFDSDKVETGSISTLSVKAYRNSNVYAVAVDKSTTLLGEASDDFSQGVEGFLAVGGGNYYRKKREAFFRKRHESE
;
A
#
# COMPACT_ATOMS: atom_id res chain seq x y z
N MET A 1 0.07 6.27 -2.23
CA MET A 1 -0.37 6.41 -0.82
C MET A 1 -0.40 5.05 -0.17
N GLU A 2 0.49 4.83 0.79
CA GLU A 2 0.57 3.59 1.55
C GLU A 2 -0.24 3.73 2.84
N LYS A 3 -1.08 2.75 3.17
CA LYS A 3 -1.91 2.77 4.39
C LYS A 3 -1.26 1.87 5.44
N ILE A 4 -1.11 2.42 6.64
CA ILE A 4 -0.67 1.70 7.83
C ILE A 4 -1.87 1.68 8.79
N GLU A 5 -2.25 0.49 9.27
CA GLU A 5 -3.37 0.33 10.20
C GLU A 5 -2.82 0.08 11.61
N LEU A 6 -3.31 0.85 12.57
CA LEU A 6 -3.18 0.58 14.01
C LEU A 6 -4.37 -0.29 14.42
N LYS A 7 -4.10 -1.43 15.05
CA LYS A 7 -5.13 -2.30 15.63
C LYS A 7 -4.69 -2.70 17.02
N GLN A 8 -5.66 -2.87 17.92
CA GLN A 8 -5.41 -3.52 19.20
C GLN A 8 -5.00 -4.98 18.98
N ILE A 9 -4.37 -5.59 19.98
CA ILE A 9 -3.91 -7.00 19.94
C ILE A 9 -5.07 -7.96 19.66
N ASP A 10 -6.28 -7.62 20.10
CA ASP A 10 -7.52 -8.38 19.85
C ASP A 10 -8.14 -8.11 18.45
N GLY A 11 -7.50 -7.26 17.64
CA GLY A 11 -7.93 -6.89 16.29
C GLY A 11 -9.08 -5.89 16.21
N LYS A 12 -9.56 -5.37 17.36
CA LYS A 12 -10.66 -4.39 17.40
C LYS A 12 -10.14 -2.96 17.15
N PRO A 13 -10.99 -2.07 16.61
CA PRO A 13 -10.66 -0.65 16.50
C PRO A 13 -10.61 -0.01 17.89
N VAL A 14 -9.71 0.95 18.07
CA VAL A 14 -9.64 1.77 19.30
C VAL A 14 -10.87 2.65 19.36
N LEU A 15 -11.69 2.47 20.40
CA LEU A 15 -12.84 3.32 20.71
C LEU A 15 -12.27 4.60 21.34
N GLU A 16 -12.45 5.75 20.67
CA GLU A 16 -11.89 7.06 21.05
C GLU A 16 -10.36 7.18 20.85
N PRO A 17 -9.89 7.22 19.60
CA PRO A 17 -8.46 7.36 19.34
C PRO A 17 -7.98 8.76 19.77
N GLY A 18 -7.11 8.81 20.77
CA GLY A 18 -6.45 10.04 21.24
C GLY A 18 -5.32 10.50 20.33
N ASN A 19 -4.21 10.91 20.94
CA ASN A 19 -3.00 11.32 20.21
C ASN A 19 -2.12 10.12 19.87
N ILE A 20 -1.43 10.18 18.74
CA ILE A 20 -0.42 9.23 18.30
C ILE A 20 0.95 9.90 18.19
N ILE A 21 2.00 9.13 18.42
CA ILE A 21 3.38 9.51 18.15
C ILE A 21 3.88 8.70 16.96
N VAL A 22 4.41 9.40 15.97
CA VAL A 22 5.10 8.80 14.83
C VAL A 22 6.59 9.02 15.00
N SER A 23 7.36 7.94 15.10
CA SER A 23 8.82 7.97 15.08
C SER A 23 9.36 7.23 13.86
N ALA A 24 10.47 7.72 13.31
CA ALA A 24 11.05 7.16 12.09
C ALA A 24 12.57 7.04 12.21
N ARG A 25 13.12 5.97 11.64
CA ARG A 25 14.56 5.71 11.59
C ARG A 25 14.97 5.39 10.17
N VAL A 26 15.93 6.11 9.63
CA VAL A 26 16.48 5.90 8.29
C VAL A 26 17.73 5.04 8.35
N LYS A 27 17.84 4.07 7.44
CA LYS A 27 19.04 3.25 7.19
C LYS A 27 19.74 3.79 5.95
N ILE A 28 21.02 4.12 6.10
CA ILE A 28 21.82 4.83 5.10
C ILE A 28 23.05 4.00 4.78
N LEU A 29 23.35 3.81 3.49
CA LEU A 29 24.57 3.14 3.05
C LEU A 29 25.79 4.03 3.29
N ILE A 30 26.86 3.47 3.85
CA ILE A 30 28.14 4.17 3.97
C ILE A 30 28.85 4.03 2.63
N GLN A 31 29.06 5.15 1.91
CA GLN A 31 29.93 5.13 0.73
C GLN A 31 31.37 4.88 1.21
N GLU A 32 31.99 3.80 0.74
CA GLU A 32 33.43 3.59 0.91
C GLU A 32 34.17 4.64 0.08
N GLU A 33 35.02 5.43 0.73
CA GLU A 33 35.93 6.34 0.05
C GLU A 33 36.86 5.50 -0.85
N PRO A 34 37.06 5.85 -2.14
CA PRO A 34 37.96 5.07 -2.98
C PRO A 34 39.34 5.04 -2.34
N ALA A 35 39.86 3.83 -2.13
CA ALA A 35 41.17 3.62 -1.52
C ALA A 35 42.20 4.52 -2.23
N THR A 36 42.80 5.43 -1.48
CA THR A 36 43.94 6.20 -1.96
C THR A 36 45.03 5.18 -2.32
N GLU A 37 45.46 5.21 -3.58
CA GLU A 37 46.54 4.33 -4.05
C GLU A 37 47.74 4.51 -3.12
N PRO A 38 48.32 3.42 -2.56
CA PRO A 38 49.45 3.55 -1.67
C PRO A 38 50.56 4.33 -2.37
N PRO A 39 51.24 5.29 -1.70
CA PRO A 39 52.35 5.99 -2.32
C PRO A 39 53.37 4.96 -2.80
N GLN A 40 53.77 5.08 -4.07
CA GLN A 40 54.73 4.16 -4.66
C GLN A 40 55.99 4.09 -3.78
N PRO A 41 56.56 2.90 -3.54
CA PRO A 41 57.76 2.78 -2.73
C PRO A 41 58.87 3.63 -3.33
N SER A 42 59.49 4.49 -2.53
CA SER A 42 60.71 5.18 -2.95
C SER A 42 61.80 4.14 -3.20
N GLU A 43 62.23 3.98 -4.44
CA GLU A 43 63.41 3.20 -4.77
C GLU A 43 64.63 3.87 -4.12
N ASN A 44 65.13 3.27 -3.04
CA ASN A 44 66.44 3.60 -2.51
C ASN A 44 67.27 2.30 -2.53
N PRO A 45 68.30 2.20 -3.39
CA PRO A 45 69.14 1.02 -3.48
C PRO A 45 70.15 1.11 -2.35
N ASP A 46 70.01 0.22 -1.36
CA ASP A 46 71.02 -0.22 -0.39
C ASP A 46 70.44 -0.30 1.02
N ASN A 47 69.85 -1.45 1.35
CA ASN A 47 70.33 -2.21 2.49
C ASN A 47 69.74 -3.62 2.54
N SER A 48 70.65 -4.58 2.37
CA SER A 48 70.49 -5.98 2.71
C SER A 48 70.29 -6.13 4.23
N SER A 49 69.05 -6.35 4.66
CA SER A 49 68.77 -7.07 5.89
C SER A 49 67.46 -7.85 5.74
N THR A 50 67.56 -9.17 5.87
CA THR A 50 66.49 -10.15 5.70
C THR A 50 65.36 -9.91 6.70
N PRO A 51 64.12 -9.63 6.28
CA PRO A 51 62.97 -9.70 7.17
C PRO A 51 62.53 -11.17 7.28
N THR A 52 62.38 -11.66 8.50
CA THR A 52 61.71 -12.93 8.79
C THR A 52 60.32 -12.98 8.14
N PRO A 53 59.89 -14.12 7.57
CA PRO A 53 58.59 -14.19 6.94
C PRO A 53 57.51 -13.99 8.02
N PRO A 54 56.51 -13.12 7.81
CA PRO A 54 55.35 -13.11 8.66
C PRO A 54 54.68 -14.49 8.54
N THR A 55 54.45 -15.13 9.68
CA THR A 55 53.67 -16.35 9.81
C THR A 55 52.31 -16.12 9.17
N THR A 56 52.12 -16.65 7.96
CA THR A 56 50.83 -16.67 7.29
C THR A 56 49.84 -17.48 8.14
N PRO A 57 48.74 -16.90 8.64
CA PRO A 57 47.60 -17.72 9.01
C PRO A 57 47.15 -18.39 7.70
N ARG A 58 47.12 -19.73 7.68
CA ARG A 58 46.54 -20.50 6.58
C ARG A 58 45.09 -20.05 6.41
N TRP A 59 44.82 -19.20 5.44
CA TRP A 59 43.47 -19.01 4.92
C TRP A 59 43.06 -20.30 4.24
N ARG A 60 42.30 -21.15 4.96
CA ARG A 60 41.50 -22.18 4.30
C ARG A 60 40.55 -21.45 3.37
N TYR A 61 40.77 -21.63 2.07
CA TYR A 61 39.76 -21.40 1.05
C TYR A 61 38.53 -22.24 1.42
N GLY A 62 37.53 -21.56 1.98
CA GLY A 62 36.19 -22.06 2.24
C GLY A 62 35.25 -21.47 1.21
N HIS A 63 34.69 -22.35 0.40
CA HIS A 63 33.79 -22.14 -0.72
C HIS A 63 32.72 -21.04 -0.56
N TYR A 64 32.48 -20.34 -1.67
CA TYR A 64 31.31 -19.53 -2.00
C TYR A 64 30.02 -19.98 -1.30
N GLY A 65 29.44 -19.08 -0.51
CA GLY A 65 28.09 -19.15 0.01
C GLY A 65 27.64 -17.74 0.38
N TRP A 66 26.59 -17.26 -0.28
CA TRP A 66 25.82 -16.05 -0.03
C TRP A 66 26.16 -15.33 1.28
N GLY A 67 26.92 -14.24 1.18
CA GLY A 67 27.26 -13.37 2.30
C GLY A 67 26.06 -12.57 2.78
N TYR A 68 25.17 -13.20 3.52
CA TYR A 68 24.35 -12.50 4.50
C TYR A 68 25.30 -11.98 5.58
N GLY A 69 25.39 -10.66 5.72
CA GLY A 69 26.10 -10.03 6.83
C GLY A 69 25.69 -10.66 8.17
N ARG A 70 26.65 -10.74 9.10
CA ARG A 70 26.59 -11.42 10.42
C ARG A 70 25.56 -10.83 11.39
N CYS A 71 24.31 -10.67 10.97
CA CYS A 71 23.17 -10.33 11.80
C CYS A 71 22.04 -11.32 11.46
N GLY A 72 22.16 -12.59 11.87
CA GLY A 72 21.24 -13.65 11.45
C GLY A 72 21.00 -14.73 12.50
N TYR A 73 19.83 -14.63 13.15
CA TYR A 73 19.05 -15.59 13.97
C TYR A 73 19.69 -16.24 15.22
N PRO A 74 18.85 -16.59 16.24
CA PRO A 74 19.31 -17.12 17.54
C PRO A 74 20.20 -18.36 17.39
N PRO A 75 21.21 -18.53 18.27
CA PRO A 75 21.28 -17.99 19.62
C PRO A 75 22.16 -16.74 19.79
N TRP A 76 22.70 -16.17 18.71
CA TRP A 76 23.65 -15.05 18.79
C TRP A 76 23.04 -13.76 18.24
N TYR A 77 21.98 -13.28 18.88
CA TYR A 77 21.51 -11.91 18.67
C TYR A 77 22.36 -10.98 19.54
N ASP A 78 23.34 -10.31 18.95
CA ASP A 78 24.04 -9.21 19.60
C ASP A 78 23.27 -7.90 19.31
N PRO A 79 22.60 -7.30 20.32
CA PRO A 79 21.85 -6.05 20.14
C PRO A 79 22.73 -4.85 19.73
N ASN A 80 24.06 -4.97 19.83
CA ASN A 80 25.02 -3.96 19.41
C ASN A 80 25.66 -4.24 18.04
N CYS A 81 25.26 -5.31 17.35
CA CYS A 81 25.80 -5.64 16.04
C CYS A 81 25.38 -4.58 15.00
N LYS A 82 26.30 -3.65 14.72
CA LYS A 82 26.17 -2.71 13.61
C LYS A 82 26.72 -3.39 12.37
N ASP A 83 25.88 -3.52 11.35
CA ASP A 83 26.36 -3.87 10.01
C ASP A 83 27.33 -2.76 9.56
N PRO A 84 28.63 -3.04 9.36
CA PRO A 84 29.63 -2.01 9.08
C PRO A 84 29.36 -1.23 7.80
N GLN A 85 28.46 -1.72 6.93
CA GLN A 85 28.07 -1.07 5.68
C GLN A 85 26.99 0.02 5.84
N TYR A 86 26.32 0.10 7.00
CA TYR A 86 25.18 0.98 7.18
C TYR A 86 25.29 1.84 8.44
N ARG A 87 24.85 3.09 8.34
CA ARG A 87 24.53 3.94 9.50
C ARG A 87 23.02 4.10 9.63
N TYR A 88 22.57 4.36 10.85
CA TYR A 88 21.16 4.62 11.16
C TYR A 88 20.99 6.03 11.72
N GLY A 89 20.04 6.79 11.18
CA GLY A 89 19.66 8.11 11.65
C GLY A 89 18.23 8.11 12.20
N ASN A 90 17.97 8.83 13.28
CA ASN A 90 16.60 9.04 13.76
C ASN A 90 16.06 10.33 13.13
N LEU A 91 14.85 10.27 12.60
CA LEU A 91 14.13 11.44 12.08
C LEU A 91 13.28 12.06 13.22
N PRO A 92 12.92 13.35 13.12
CA PRO A 92 12.12 14.02 14.15
C PRO A 92 10.79 13.32 14.41
N GLU A 93 10.48 13.10 15.68
CA GLU A 93 9.19 12.56 16.09
C GLU A 93 8.07 13.59 15.86
N LYS A 94 6.87 13.09 15.56
CA LYS A 94 5.71 13.94 15.32
C LYS A 94 4.51 13.45 16.12
N ASN A 95 3.91 14.36 16.87
CA ASN A 95 2.68 14.12 17.60
C ASN A 95 1.49 14.56 16.74
N LEU A 96 0.54 13.66 16.53
CA LEU A 96 -0.64 13.89 15.69
C LEU A 96 -1.90 13.46 16.42
N THR A 97 -2.97 14.22 16.25
CA THR A 97 -4.29 13.88 16.77
C THR A 97 -5.06 13.06 15.74
N VAL A 98 -5.69 11.97 16.16
CA VAL A 98 -6.49 11.14 15.26
C VAL A 98 -7.86 11.79 15.05
N PRO A 99 -8.23 12.16 13.81
CA PRO A 99 -9.55 12.71 13.52
C PRO A 99 -10.66 11.67 13.64
N ALA A 100 -11.91 12.10 13.74
CA ALA A 100 -13.09 11.23 13.90
C ALA A 100 -13.27 10.19 12.77
N ASN A 101 -12.72 10.45 11.58
CA ASN A 101 -12.74 9.49 10.47
C ASN A 101 -11.62 8.42 10.56
N GLY A 102 -10.76 8.48 11.57
CA GLY A 102 -9.67 7.53 11.83
C GLY A 102 -8.49 7.63 10.85
N LEU A 103 -8.42 8.64 10.00
CA LEU A 103 -7.38 8.77 8.97
C LEU A 103 -6.43 9.93 9.27
N VAL A 104 -5.18 9.60 9.58
CA VAL A 104 -4.10 10.59 9.76
C VAL A 104 -3.20 10.60 8.52
N THR A 105 -2.90 11.78 8.00
CA THR A 105 -1.91 11.96 6.93
C THR A 105 -0.57 12.35 7.55
N TYR A 106 0.49 11.64 7.15
CA TYR A 106 1.86 11.89 7.61
C TYR A 106 2.76 12.05 6.40
N ASP A 107 3.27 13.26 6.20
CA ASP A 107 4.27 13.57 5.19
C ASP A 107 5.66 13.39 5.80
N LEU A 108 6.42 12.46 5.24
CA LEU A 108 7.81 12.21 5.61
C LEU A 108 8.74 12.74 4.53
N LEU A 109 9.65 13.63 4.92
CA LEU A 109 10.75 14.07 4.08
C LEU A 109 12.04 13.39 4.57
N VAL A 110 12.71 12.66 3.68
CA VAL A 110 14.01 12.02 3.92
C VAL A 110 15.04 12.80 3.11
N ASN A 111 15.97 13.46 3.78
CA ASN A 111 16.98 14.31 3.15
C ASN A 111 18.32 13.59 2.96
N GLU A 112 18.47 12.43 3.59
CA GLU A 112 19.69 11.64 3.59
C GLU A 112 19.90 10.97 2.25
N THR A 113 21.03 11.33 1.61
CA THR A 113 21.54 10.65 0.42
C THR A 113 21.87 9.20 0.76
N ASP A 114 21.69 8.30 -0.21
CA ASP A 114 21.93 6.86 -0.06
C ASP A 114 21.11 6.18 1.05
N SER A 115 19.97 6.78 1.39
CA SER A 115 18.95 6.10 2.18
C SER A 115 18.46 4.86 1.44
N VAL A 116 18.37 3.75 2.17
CA VAL A 116 17.97 2.44 1.63
C VAL A 116 16.61 2.03 2.18
N GLU A 117 16.38 2.34 3.45
CA GLU A 117 15.15 1.97 4.16
C GLU A 117 14.77 3.04 5.17
N VAL A 118 13.47 3.21 5.41
CA VAL A 118 12.92 3.95 6.55
C VAL A 118 12.05 3.01 7.35
N TYR A 119 12.38 2.83 8.62
CA TYR A 119 11.53 2.17 9.60
C TYR A 119 10.62 3.21 10.27
N LEU A 120 9.32 3.07 10.05
CA LEU A 120 8.28 3.86 10.70
C LEU A 120 7.70 3.06 11.87
N ASN A 121 7.52 3.73 13.00
CA ASN A 121 6.82 3.20 14.16
C ASN A 121 5.76 4.21 14.60
N VAL A 122 4.54 3.73 14.84
CA VAL A 122 3.41 4.55 15.29
C VAL A 122 2.79 3.88 16.49
N HIS A 123 2.54 4.65 17.56
CA HIS A 123 1.89 4.18 18.77
C HIS A 123 0.99 5.27 19.36
N TYR A 124 0.00 4.87 20.16
CA TYR A 124 -0.80 5.82 20.92
C TYR A 124 0.00 6.39 22.10
N VAL A 125 -0.22 7.68 22.39
CA VAL A 125 0.41 8.35 23.54
C VAL A 125 -0.04 7.72 24.85
N GLU A 126 -1.32 7.37 24.95
CA GLU A 126 -1.96 6.87 26.17
C GLU A 126 -1.77 5.35 26.34
N ASP A 127 -1.45 4.62 25.27
CA ASP A 127 -1.22 3.18 25.29
C ASP A 127 -0.13 2.79 24.28
N THR A 128 1.09 2.64 24.79
CA THR A 128 2.25 2.20 24.00
C THR A 128 2.17 0.72 23.59
N GLY A 129 1.25 -0.05 24.17
CA GLY A 129 0.97 -1.44 23.80
C GLY A 129 0.23 -1.56 22.46
N VAL A 130 -0.42 -0.48 22.00
CA VAL A 130 -1.04 -0.40 20.68
C VAL A 130 -0.12 0.35 19.73
N TYR A 131 0.71 -0.42 19.03
CA TYR A 131 1.65 0.10 18.05
C TYR A 131 1.57 -0.66 16.73
N THR A 132 2.07 -0.03 15.67
CA THR A 132 2.25 -0.63 14.36
C THR A 132 3.55 -0.09 13.78
N SER A 133 4.28 -0.95 13.07
CA SER A 133 5.50 -0.53 12.40
C SER A 133 5.51 -0.98 10.96
N ARG A 134 6.29 -0.25 10.15
CA ARG A 134 6.43 -0.55 8.73
C ARG A 134 7.78 -0.11 8.23
N THR A 135 8.39 -0.93 7.38
CA THR A 135 9.61 -0.59 6.68
C THR A 135 9.29 -0.16 5.26
N LEU A 136 9.70 1.04 4.90
CA LEU A 136 9.66 1.57 3.55
C LEU A 136 11.03 1.38 2.91
N THR A 137 11.10 0.65 1.80
CA THR A 137 12.34 0.46 1.04
C THR A 137 12.42 1.47 -0.09
N THR A 138 13.60 1.99 -0.39
CA THR A 138 13.76 2.91 -1.51
C THR A 138 13.51 2.23 -2.86
N PHE A 139 12.92 3.00 -3.77
CA PHE A 139 12.83 2.57 -5.17
C PHE A 139 14.24 2.56 -5.76
N ARG A 140 14.56 1.54 -6.56
CA ARG A 140 15.85 1.44 -7.25
C ARG A 140 15.68 1.74 -8.73
N SER A 141 16.43 2.72 -9.22
CA SER A 141 16.50 3.08 -10.63
C SER A 141 17.96 3.21 -11.05
N PRO A 142 18.43 2.45 -12.05
CA PRO A 142 19.78 2.61 -12.59
C PRO A 142 20.08 4.02 -13.09
N SER A 143 19.10 4.72 -13.66
CA SER A 143 19.26 6.10 -14.14
C SER A 143 18.94 7.16 -13.09
N ASN A 144 18.71 6.79 -11.83
CA ASN A 144 18.25 7.69 -10.77
C ASN A 144 16.95 8.44 -11.16
N THR A 145 16.08 7.76 -11.93
CA THR A 145 14.80 8.27 -12.38
C THR A 145 13.67 7.68 -11.53
N PHE A 146 12.84 8.54 -10.96
CA PHE A 146 11.69 8.13 -10.15
C PHE A 146 10.41 8.72 -10.74
N LEU A 147 9.29 8.01 -10.56
CA LEU A 147 7.95 8.44 -10.91
C LEU A 147 7.08 8.35 -9.66
N SER A 148 6.21 9.33 -9.46
CA SER A 148 5.18 9.30 -8.43
C SER A 148 3.83 9.67 -9.02
N VAL A 149 2.78 8.96 -8.59
CA VAL A 149 1.38 9.24 -8.94
C VAL A 149 0.57 9.63 -7.71
N SER A 150 -0.15 10.73 -7.82
CA SER A 150 -1.00 11.25 -6.75
C SER A 150 -2.39 11.59 -7.26
N LEU A 151 -3.43 11.15 -6.54
CA LEU A 151 -4.81 11.51 -6.84
C LEU A 151 -5.08 12.97 -6.47
N LYS A 152 -5.63 13.76 -7.41
CA LYS A 152 -6.05 15.15 -7.17
C LYS A 152 -7.55 15.30 -7.01
N THR A 153 -8.34 14.42 -7.63
CA THR A 153 -9.80 14.43 -7.48
C THR A 153 -10.21 13.89 -6.11
N ASN A 154 -10.95 14.68 -5.34
CA ASN A 154 -11.55 14.22 -4.09
C ASN A 154 -12.77 13.34 -4.36
N LYS A 155 -12.90 12.23 -3.61
CA LYS A 155 -13.98 11.24 -3.71
C LYS A 155 -14.44 10.95 -5.16
N PRO A 156 -13.61 10.27 -5.97
CA PRO A 156 -14.00 9.87 -7.32
C PRO A 156 -15.32 9.11 -7.35
N ALA A 157 -16.21 9.44 -8.29
CA ALA A 157 -17.46 8.72 -8.52
C ALA A 157 -17.61 8.29 -9.98
N SER A 158 -18.34 7.20 -10.19
CA SER A 158 -18.73 6.71 -11.52
C SER A 158 -19.40 7.80 -12.34
N GLY A 159 -19.01 7.92 -13.61
CA GLY A 159 -19.47 8.95 -14.54
C GLY A 159 -18.66 10.26 -14.49
N GLN A 160 -17.72 10.41 -13.55
CA GLN A 160 -16.88 11.61 -13.45
C GLN A 160 -15.50 11.41 -14.08
N LYS A 161 -14.85 12.52 -14.42
CA LYS A 161 -13.43 12.52 -14.79
C LYS A 161 -12.56 12.67 -13.55
N VAL A 162 -11.58 11.79 -13.39
CA VAL A 162 -10.55 11.91 -12.35
C VAL A 162 -9.27 12.51 -12.92
N LYS A 163 -8.55 13.24 -12.07
CA LYS A 163 -7.25 13.83 -12.37
C LYS A 163 -6.19 13.23 -11.44
N LEU A 164 -5.12 12.74 -12.05
CA LEU A 164 -3.93 12.26 -11.38
C LEU A 164 -2.76 13.19 -11.72
N GLU A 165 -1.99 13.58 -10.71
CA GLU A 165 -0.72 14.26 -10.89
C GLU A 165 0.39 13.21 -10.99
N LEU A 166 1.16 13.30 -12.06
CA LEU A 166 2.33 12.49 -12.34
C LEU A 166 3.57 13.36 -12.19
N LYS A 167 4.48 13.00 -11.30
CA LYS A 167 5.75 13.71 -11.09
C LYS A 167 6.91 12.76 -11.27
N ALA A 168 7.87 13.16 -12.08
CA ALA A 168 9.10 12.41 -12.29
C ALA A 168 10.33 13.30 -12.09
N THR A 169 11.45 12.70 -11.71
CA THR A 169 12.73 13.44 -11.60
C THR A 169 13.25 13.87 -12.98
N ARG A 170 12.88 13.13 -14.04
CA ARG A 170 13.17 13.41 -15.45
C ARG A 170 11.92 13.94 -16.19
N LYS A 171 12.13 14.75 -17.25
CA LYS A 171 11.03 15.20 -18.11
C LYS A 171 10.53 14.03 -18.98
N PHE A 172 9.21 13.94 -19.17
CA PHE A 172 8.57 12.95 -20.03
C PHE A 172 7.42 13.56 -20.83
N SER A 173 7.16 13.01 -22.01
CA SER A 173 6.06 13.39 -22.90
C SER A 173 5.06 12.27 -23.15
N ARG A 174 5.37 11.02 -22.78
CA ARG A 174 4.44 9.88 -22.89
C ARG A 174 4.40 9.12 -21.57
N VAL A 175 3.20 8.78 -21.13
CA VAL A 175 2.97 7.86 -20.00
C VAL A 175 2.07 6.72 -20.45
N TYR A 176 2.35 5.52 -19.97
CA TYR A 176 1.52 4.34 -20.15
C TYR A 176 0.82 4.03 -18.83
N TYR A 177 -0.41 3.54 -18.88
CA TYR A 177 -1.16 3.20 -17.68
C TYR A 177 -2.07 2.00 -17.86
N THR A 178 -2.22 1.25 -16.77
CA THR A 178 -3.11 0.10 -16.67
C THR A 178 -4.02 0.27 -15.48
N ILE A 179 -5.33 0.07 -15.69
CA ILE A 179 -6.36 0.16 -14.66
C ILE A 179 -6.86 -1.24 -14.33
N LEU A 180 -6.89 -1.55 -13.03
CA LEU A 180 -7.37 -2.80 -12.47
C LEU A 180 -8.47 -2.50 -11.45
N SER A 181 -9.54 -3.31 -11.44
CA SER A 181 -10.53 -3.33 -10.36
C SER A 181 -11.11 -4.74 -10.24
N ARG A 182 -11.58 -5.12 -9.06
CA ARG A 182 -12.19 -6.44 -8.80
C ARG A 182 -11.34 -7.64 -9.26
N GLY A 183 -10.01 -7.47 -9.27
CA GLY A 183 -9.07 -8.50 -9.73
C GLY A 183 -8.94 -8.65 -11.26
N VAL A 184 -9.59 -7.80 -12.05
CA VAL A 184 -9.53 -7.83 -13.53
C VAL A 184 -8.86 -6.58 -14.09
N LEU A 185 -8.26 -6.72 -15.27
CA LEU A 185 -7.74 -5.61 -16.07
C LEU A 185 -8.90 -4.94 -16.81
N ILE A 186 -9.10 -3.65 -16.57
CA ILE A 186 -10.17 -2.84 -17.19
C ILE A 186 -9.66 -2.12 -18.43
N THR A 187 -8.45 -1.55 -18.37
CA THR A 187 -7.92 -0.72 -19.46
C THR A 187 -6.40 -0.77 -19.46
N GLU A 188 -5.83 -0.79 -20.66
CA GLU A 188 -4.43 -0.51 -20.95
C GLU A 188 -4.38 0.59 -22.01
N ASN A 189 -3.69 1.69 -21.72
CA ASN A 189 -3.62 2.81 -22.64
C ASN A 189 -2.37 3.68 -22.38
N HIS A 190 -2.19 4.70 -23.20
CA HIS A 190 -1.15 5.72 -23.02
C HIS A 190 -1.73 7.12 -23.21
N GLN A 191 -1.00 8.11 -22.70
CA GLN A 191 -1.28 9.53 -22.91
C GLN A 191 0.01 10.22 -23.38
N ASP A 192 -0.13 10.94 -24.50
CA ASP A 192 0.89 11.86 -25.00
C ASP A 192 0.61 13.27 -24.52
N PHE A 193 1.67 13.95 -24.09
CA PHE A 193 1.68 15.34 -23.67
C PHE A 193 2.44 16.16 -24.71
N SER A 194 1.85 17.28 -25.13
CA SER A 194 2.41 18.13 -26.18
C SER A 194 3.80 18.68 -25.83
N THR A 195 4.07 18.90 -24.55
CA THR A 195 5.35 19.42 -24.05
C THR A 195 5.95 18.48 -23.00
N PRO A 196 7.24 18.07 -23.14
CA PRO A 196 7.93 17.30 -22.12
C PRO A 196 8.07 18.11 -20.82
N SER A 197 7.59 17.54 -19.70
CA SER A 197 7.62 18.16 -18.38
C SER A 197 7.96 17.12 -17.31
N LYS A 198 8.47 17.59 -16.16
CA LYS A 198 8.64 16.76 -14.97
C LYS A 198 7.32 16.50 -14.23
N SER A 199 6.31 17.32 -14.49
CA SER A 199 4.97 17.20 -13.89
C SER A 199 3.92 17.25 -15.00
N GLN A 200 3.02 16.27 -15.00
CA GLN A 200 1.93 16.13 -15.97
C GLN A 200 0.62 15.75 -15.27
N ILE A 201 -0.53 16.07 -15.88
CA ILE A 201 -1.85 15.67 -15.38
C ILE A 201 -2.46 14.62 -16.30
N LEU A 202 -2.63 13.40 -15.79
CA LEU A 202 -3.39 12.36 -16.45
C LEU A 202 -4.86 12.48 -16.06
N SER A 203 -5.76 12.50 -17.04
CA SER A 203 -7.21 12.56 -16.80
C SER A 203 -7.94 11.45 -17.54
N PHE A 204 -8.84 10.74 -16.87
CA PHE A 204 -9.68 9.71 -17.48
C PHE A 204 -11.07 9.66 -16.84
N SER A 205 -12.05 9.13 -17.58
CA SER A 205 -13.40 8.94 -17.06
C SER A 205 -13.48 7.65 -16.25
N VAL A 206 -14.10 7.73 -15.08
CA VAL A 206 -14.30 6.58 -14.20
C VAL A 206 -15.67 5.98 -14.45
N THR A 207 -15.73 4.65 -14.53
CA THR A 207 -16.98 3.90 -14.65
C THR A 207 -17.24 3.12 -13.37
N SER A 208 -18.46 2.62 -13.22
CA SER A 208 -18.88 1.75 -12.12
C SER A 208 -18.12 0.43 -12.04
N ASP A 209 -17.60 -0.07 -13.17
CA ASP A 209 -16.75 -1.28 -13.18
C ASP A 209 -15.43 -1.06 -12.43
N MET A 210 -15.02 0.21 -12.28
CA MET A 210 -13.85 0.61 -11.50
C MET A 210 -14.13 0.72 -9.99
N ALA A 211 -15.40 0.66 -9.58
CA ALA A 211 -15.82 0.67 -8.18
C ALA A 211 -15.88 -0.75 -7.60
N PRO A 212 -15.76 -0.92 -6.28
CA PRO A 212 -15.61 0.14 -5.26
C PRO A 212 -14.18 0.63 -5.07
N LYS A 213 -13.20 -0.09 -5.63
CA LYS A 213 -11.80 0.23 -5.52
C LYS A 213 -11.09 0.00 -6.84
N LEU A 214 -10.35 1.01 -7.28
CA LEU A 214 -9.51 0.96 -8.48
C LEU A 214 -8.05 0.97 -8.06
N LYS A 215 -7.22 0.22 -8.79
CA LYS A 215 -5.77 0.33 -8.80
C LYS A 215 -5.33 0.78 -10.18
N ILE A 216 -4.54 1.84 -10.26
CA ILE A 216 -3.88 2.27 -11.48
C ILE A 216 -2.37 2.11 -11.33
N ILE A 217 -1.75 1.52 -12.33
CA ILE A 217 -0.31 1.40 -12.49
C ILE A 217 0.07 2.33 -13.63
N VAL A 218 1.03 3.22 -13.41
CA VAL A 218 1.54 4.14 -14.43
C VAL A 218 3.02 3.89 -14.62
N PHE A 219 3.52 4.02 -15.85
CA PHE A 219 4.94 3.89 -16.13
C PHE A 219 5.39 4.75 -17.32
N ILE A 220 6.66 5.13 -17.28
CA ILE A 220 7.36 5.84 -18.35
C ILE A 220 8.55 5.02 -18.82
N ARG A 221 8.93 5.18 -20.09
CA ARG A 221 10.15 4.57 -20.65
C ARG A 221 11.28 5.58 -20.57
N VAL A 222 12.45 5.13 -20.12
CA VAL A 222 13.70 5.90 -20.09
C VAL A 222 14.63 5.39 -21.19
N GLU A 223 15.56 6.23 -21.65
CA GLU A 223 16.39 6.02 -22.87
C GLU A 223 17.23 4.72 -22.88
N ASP A 224 17.40 4.04 -21.75
CA ASP A 224 18.26 2.85 -21.62
C ASP A 224 17.52 1.52 -21.44
N LYS A 225 16.33 1.36 -22.07
CA LYS A 225 15.40 0.22 -21.87
C LYS A 225 14.88 0.07 -20.44
N GLU A 226 15.06 1.09 -19.61
CA GLU A 226 14.50 1.14 -18.26
C GLU A 226 13.03 1.56 -18.28
N ILE A 227 12.24 0.94 -17.40
CA ILE A 227 10.85 1.33 -17.13
C ILE A 227 10.78 1.78 -15.68
N VAL A 228 10.30 3.00 -15.46
CA VAL A 228 10.06 3.54 -14.13
C VAL A 228 8.55 3.61 -13.93
N ALA A 229 8.06 2.98 -12.87
CA ALA A 229 6.64 2.79 -12.61
C ALA A 229 6.26 3.21 -11.19
N ASP A 230 5.02 3.64 -11.02
CA ASP A 230 4.37 3.82 -9.73
C ASP A 230 2.91 3.37 -9.81
N ALA A 231 2.30 3.09 -8.66
CA ALA A 231 0.92 2.67 -8.58
C ALA A 231 0.19 3.29 -7.40
N ILE A 232 -1.07 3.65 -7.62
CA ILE A 232 -1.98 4.10 -6.56
C ILE A 232 -3.27 3.30 -6.62
N SER A 233 -3.87 3.07 -5.45
CA SER A 233 -5.23 2.55 -5.34
C SER A 233 -6.10 3.54 -4.58
N PHE A 234 -7.31 3.75 -5.07
CA PHE A 234 -8.29 4.64 -4.44
C PHE A 234 -9.71 4.13 -4.62
N ASN A 235 -10.62 4.62 -3.77
CA ASN A 235 -12.02 4.22 -3.80
C ASN A 235 -12.77 5.01 -4.86
N VAL A 236 -13.76 4.37 -5.47
CA VAL A 236 -14.66 4.95 -6.46
C VAL A 236 -16.09 4.72 -6.01
N GLU A 237 -16.86 5.80 -5.88
CA GLU A 237 -18.28 5.76 -5.57
C GLU A 237 -19.12 5.39 -6.80
N GLY A 238 -20.36 4.92 -6.59
CA GLY A 238 -21.24 4.54 -7.70
C GLY A 238 -21.00 3.13 -8.22
N PHE A 239 -20.78 2.19 -7.30
CA PHE A 239 -20.63 0.75 -7.57
C PHE A 239 -21.86 0.14 -8.28
N TYR A 240 -23.07 0.52 -7.86
CA TYR A 240 -24.32 -0.03 -8.40
C TYR A 240 -24.72 0.67 -9.70
N ASN A 241 -24.54 0.00 -10.84
CA ASN A 241 -25.12 0.41 -12.11
C ASN A 241 -26.64 0.32 -12.13
N ASN A 242 -27.15 -0.76 -11.53
CA ASN A 242 -28.58 -1.07 -11.54
C ASN A 242 -29.19 -0.57 -10.24
N LYS A 243 -29.78 0.62 -10.29
CA LYS A 243 -30.59 1.12 -9.19
C LYS A 243 -31.94 0.40 -9.21
N VAL A 244 -32.29 -0.22 -8.10
CA VAL A 244 -33.61 -0.80 -7.85
C VAL A 244 -34.27 0.04 -6.77
N SER A 245 -35.51 0.46 -7.01
CA SER A 245 -36.34 1.12 -6.00
C SER A 245 -37.63 0.33 -5.81
N LEU A 246 -37.98 0.12 -4.55
CA LEU A 246 -39.15 -0.61 -4.10
C LEU A 246 -40.10 0.36 -3.42
N MET A 247 -41.39 0.25 -3.70
CA MET A 247 -42.41 1.09 -3.09
C MET A 247 -43.67 0.27 -2.86
N PHE A 248 -44.12 0.22 -1.61
CA PHE A 248 -45.44 -0.32 -1.29
C PHE A 248 -46.50 0.76 -1.49
N ASP A 249 -47.71 0.34 -1.79
CA ASP A 249 -48.89 1.21 -1.88
C ASP A 249 -49.35 1.74 -0.52
N SER A 250 -48.98 1.09 0.57
CA SER A 250 -49.27 1.53 1.94
C SER A 250 -48.24 1.02 2.94
N ASP A 251 -47.91 1.83 3.94
CA ASP A 251 -46.95 1.47 5.00
C ASP A 251 -47.53 0.46 6.01
N LYS A 252 -48.86 0.38 6.08
CA LYS A 252 -49.60 -0.54 6.94
C LYS A 252 -50.83 -1.04 6.19
N VAL A 253 -51.08 -2.34 6.31
CA VAL A 253 -52.25 -3.01 5.72
C VAL A 253 -52.83 -3.96 6.76
N GLU A 254 -54.15 -4.17 6.71
CA GLU A 254 -54.81 -5.13 7.58
C GLU A 254 -54.51 -6.57 7.12
N THR A 255 -54.55 -7.51 8.06
CA THR A 255 -54.33 -8.93 7.76
C THR A 255 -55.32 -9.42 6.72
N GLY A 256 -54.82 -10.07 5.66
CA GLY A 256 -55.63 -10.58 4.56
C GLY A 256 -55.98 -9.54 3.49
N SER A 257 -55.57 -8.28 3.67
CA SER A 257 -55.69 -7.26 2.62
C SER A 257 -54.65 -7.47 1.52
N ILE A 258 -55.00 -7.05 0.30
CA ILE A 258 -54.08 -7.05 -0.84
C ILE A 258 -53.20 -5.80 -0.75
N SER A 259 -51.89 -5.97 -0.89
CA SER A 259 -50.91 -4.88 -1.00
C SER A 259 -50.08 -5.06 -2.26
N THR A 260 -49.71 -3.93 -2.86
CA THR A 260 -48.98 -3.88 -4.12
C THR A 260 -47.55 -3.42 -3.89
N LEU A 261 -46.57 -4.28 -4.23
CA LEU A 261 -45.17 -3.91 -4.30
C LEU A 261 -44.82 -3.42 -5.72
N SER A 262 -44.61 -2.12 -5.86
CA SER A 262 -44.08 -1.51 -7.09
C SER A 262 -42.57 -1.60 -7.13
N VAL A 263 -42.03 -2.20 -8.20
CA VAL A 263 -40.59 -2.36 -8.44
C VAL A 263 -40.19 -1.53 -9.65
N LYS A 264 -39.21 -0.65 -9.48
CA LYS A 264 -38.57 0.08 -10.58
C LYS A 264 -37.10 -0.27 -10.64
N ALA A 265 -36.66 -0.77 -11.79
CA ALA A 265 -35.30 -1.20 -12.04
C ALA A 265 -34.87 -0.85 -13.48
N TYR A 266 -33.59 -0.96 -13.77
CA TYR A 266 -33.09 -0.85 -15.15
C TYR A 266 -33.68 -1.95 -16.04
N ARG A 267 -33.88 -1.65 -17.33
CA ARG A 267 -34.42 -2.61 -18.31
C ARG A 267 -33.62 -3.92 -18.29
N ASN A 268 -34.32 -5.05 -18.37
CA ASN A 268 -33.76 -6.42 -18.33
C ASN A 268 -33.06 -6.79 -17.00
N SER A 269 -33.32 -6.09 -15.90
CA SER A 269 -32.86 -6.53 -14.58
C SER A 269 -33.67 -7.72 -14.10
N ASN A 270 -32.98 -8.72 -13.54
CA ASN A 270 -33.62 -9.77 -12.75
C ASN A 270 -33.80 -9.26 -11.32
N VAL A 271 -35.03 -9.25 -10.83
CA VAL A 271 -35.36 -8.84 -9.46
C VAL A 271 -35.92 -10.04 -8.72
N TYR A 272 -35.31 -10.35 -7.57
CA TYR A 272 -35.76 -11.38 -6.65
C TYR A 272 -36.25 -10.69 -5.38
N ALA A 273 -37.46 -11.02 -4.94
CA ALA A 273 -38.06 -10.48 -3.73
C ALA A 273 -38.24 -11.60 -2.70
N VAL A 274 -37.91 -11.32 -1.44
CA VAL A 274 -38.16 -12.19 -0.30
C VAL A 274 -38.91 -11.40 0.75
N ALA A 275 -39.97 -11.99 1.31
CA ALA A 275 -40.69 -11.44 2.45
C ALA A 275 -40.20 -12.16 3.71
N VAL A 276 -39.78 -11.38 4.71
CA VAL A 276 -39.24 -11.90 5.97
C VAL A 276 -40.03 -11.26 7.12
N ASP A 277 -40.41 -12.06 8.10
CA ASP A 277 -41.09 -11.57 9.29
C ASP A 277 -40.10 -10.80 10.17
N LYS A 278 -40.44 -9.57 10.59
CA LYS A 278 -39.56 -8.74 11.43
C LYS A 278 -39.17 -9.39 12.75
N SER A 279 -39.96 -10.35 13.25
CA SER A 279 -39.62 -11.12 14.45
C SER A 279 -38.35 -11.96 14.28
N THR A 280 -37.99 -12.37 13.06
CA THR A 280 -36.75 -13.12 12.82
C THR A 280 -35.51 -12.24 12.91
N THR A 281 -35.63 -10.93 12.70
CA THR A 281 -34.52 -9.97 12.91
C THR A 281 -34.12 -9.89 14.38
N LEU A 282 -35.05 -10.15 15.32
CA LEU A 282 -34.78 -10.20 16.77
C LEU A 282 -33.94 -11.40 17.20
N LEU A 283 -33.83 -12.43 16.35
CA LEU A 283 -32.99 -13.60 16.58
C LEU A 283 -31.51 -13.36 16.25
N GLY A 284 -31.16 -12.14 15.82
CA GLY A 284 -29.77 -11.66 15.77
C GLY A 284 -28.95 -12.04 14.52
N GLU A 285 -29.53 -12.74 13.55
CA GLU A 285 -28.76 -13.37 12.47
C GLU A 285 -28.75 -12.64 11.11
N ALA A 286 -29.62 -11.65 10.87
CA ALA A 286 -29.70 -11.00 9.57
C ALA A 286 -29.64 -9.47 9.68
N SER A 287 -28.66 -8.87 8.98
CA SER A 287 -28.74 -7.48 8.56
C SER A 287 -29.46 -7.47 7.22
N ASP A 288 -30.53 -6.68 7.09
CA ASP A 288 -31.34 -6.62 5.86
C ASP A 288 -30.61 -5.92 4.70
N ASP A 289 -29.49 -5.25 4.96
CA ASP A 289 -28.66 -4.58 3.96
C ASP A 289 -27.28 -5.25 3.80
N PHE A 290 -27.14 -6.05 2.73
CA PHE A 290 -25.88 -6.69 2.37
C PHE A 290 -24.98 -5.81 1.48
N SER A 291 -25.38 -4.58 1.17
CA SER A 291 -24.68 -3.72 0.20
C SER A 291 -23.23 -3.46 0.62
N GLN A 292 -22.99 -3.20 1.90
CA GLN A 292 -21.64 -3.01 2.45
C GLN A 292 -20.82 -4.31 2.43
N GLY A 293 -21.47 -5.45 2.63
CA GLY A 293 -20.84 -6.77 2.56
C GLY A 293 -20.37 -7.12 1.14
N VAL A 294 -21.21 -6.85 0.14
CA VAL A 294 -20.87 -7.01 -1.28
C VAL A 294 -19.75 -6.07 -1.67
N GLU A 295 -19.82 -4.81 -1.27
CA GLU A 295 -18.77 -3.82 -1.52
C GLU A 295 -17.43 -4.26 -0.91
N GLY A 296 -17.46 -4.68 0.36
CA GLY A 296 -16.29 -5.19 1.07
C GLY A 296 -15.70 -6.45 0.43
N PHE A 297 -16.53 -7.34 -0.11
CA PHE A 297 -16.07 -8.53 -0.82
C PHE A 297 -15.32 -8.17 -2.11
N LEU A 298 -15.82 -7.19 -2.87
CA LEU A 298 -15.26 -6.79 -4.15
C LEU A 298 -14.08 -5.81 -4.03
N ALA A 299 -13.96 -5.10 -2.90
CA ALA A 299 -12.86 -4.18 -2.62
C ALA A 299 -11.52 -4.88 -2.29
N VAL A 300 -11.56 -6.16 -1.88
CA VAL A 300 -10.37 -6.91 -1.49
C VAL A 300 -9.80 -7.63 -2.71
N GLY A 301 -8.52 -7.40 -2.99
CA GLY A 301 -7.75 -8.02 -4.08
C GLY A 301 -6.42 -8.60 -3.58
N GLY A 302 -6.45 -9.44 -2.54
CA GLY A 302 -5.25 -10.00 -1.90
C GLY A 302 -5.47 -11.38 -1.29
N GLY A 303 -4.70 -12.37 -1.75
CA GLY A 303 -4.92 -13.82 -1.65
C GLY A 303 -5.13 -14.44 -0.25
N ASN A 304 -4.70 -13.81 0.84
CA ASN A 304 -4.68 -14.46 2.16
C ASN A 304 -5.94 -14.23 3.03
N TYR A 305 -6.83 -13.32 2.65
CA TYR A 305 -8.06 -13.04 3.40
C TYR A 305 -9.27 -13.88 2.91
N TYR A 306 -9.16 -14.49 1.72
CA TYR A 306 -10.26 -15.20 1.07
C TYR A 306 -10.66 -16.51 1.75
N ARG A 307 -9.74 -17.18 2.44
CA ARG A 307 -10.05 -18.46 3.10
C ARG A 307 -10.99 -18.26 4.28
N LYS A 308 -10.68 -17.35 5.21
CA LYS A 308 -11.46 -17.15 6.44
C LYS A 308 -12.83 -16.50 6.21
N LYS A 309 -12.96 -15.55 5.27
CA LYS A 309 -14.26 -14.86 5.03
C LYS A 309 -15.20 -15.63 4.11
N ARG A 310 -14.70 -16.41 3.13
CA ARG A 310 -15.57 -17.35 2.38
C ARG A 310 -16.13 -18.39 3.33
N GLU A 311 -15.30 -19.01 4.16
CA GLU A 311 -15.75 -19.95 5.19
C GLU A 311 -16.82 -19.32 6.08
N ALA A 312 -16.62 -18.10 6.59
CA ALA A 312 -17.62 -17.43 7.42
C ALA A 312 -18.93 -17.08 6.69
N PHE A 313 -18.88 -16.65 5.42
CA PHE A 313 -20.09 -16.31 4.65
C PHE A 313 -20.87 -17.55 4.22
N PHE A 314 -20.17 -18.64 3.86
CA PHE A 314 -20.83 -19.91 3.52
C PHE A 314 -21.32 -20.67 4.76
N ARG A 315 -20.63 -20.57 5.91
CA ARG A 315 -21.09 -21.19 7.16
C ARG A 315 -22.40 -20.58 7.67
N LYS A 316 -22.54 -19.26 7.57
CA LYS A 316 -23.81 -18.56 7.87
C LYS A 316 -24.99 -19.00 7.00
N ARG A 317 -24.74 -19.47 5.77
CA ARG A 317 -25.79 -19.97 4.87
C ARG A 317 -26.17 -21.42 5.19
N HIS A 318 -25.23 -22.19 5.74
CA HIS A 318 -25.42 -23.59 6.10
C HIS A 318 -26.05 -23.78 7.48
N GLU A 319 -25.90 -22.78 8.36
CA GLU A 319 -26.55 -22.72 9.69
C GLU A 319 -28.00 -22.19 9.60
N SER A 320 -28.43 -21.68 8.43
CA SER A 320 -29.76 -21.10 8.17
C SER A 320 -30.68 -21.95 7.29
N GLU A 321 -30.24 -23.15 6.87
CA GLU A 321 -31.06 -24.19 6.21
C GLU A 321 -31.39 -25.29 7.23
#